data_AF-A0A831T2L6-F1
#
_entry.id   AF-A0A831T2L6-F1
#
_cell.length_a   1.000
_cell.length_b   1.000
_cell.length_c   1.000
_cell.angle_alpha   90.00
_cell.angle_beta   90.00
_cell.angle_gamma   90.00
#
_symmetry.space_group_name_H-M   'P 1'
#
loop_
_entity.id
_entity.type
_entity.pdbx_description
1 polymer ?
#
loop_
_entity_poly.entity_id
_entity_poly.type
_entity_poly.pdbx_seq_one_letter_code
_entity_poly.pdbx_strand_id
1 'polypeptide(L)'
;MMMLFVGPSHRRILIIVSVFICLAICSIDRSPAQDKKLRAEELIARHAESLGSAESRAAVKSRVVSGPVKLVSRIGGVGSIEGEAMMVSSGPRLRFGMNFPSLDYPGEQMAFDGARAATGFLPNGVRSNLSQFLNQQDSPLKEGLLGGVLSTAWPLLRLEQQQPRLDWRGLKKIEGRELHELSYRPRKGSSDLKIALYFDPATFRHVHTQYSFEIGARLGLGPNESARQQESYYNLSEDFDDFRPVDGLMLPHRYRLQLSVQTATGSLLSDWTLNAARISHKETFSEQVFTLK
;
A
#
# COMPACT_ATOMS: atom_id res chain seq x y z
N MET A 1 24.32 -39.70 -99.57
CA MET A 1 23.72 -38.39 -99.28
C MET A 1 23.80 -38.17 -97.78
N MET A 2 24.63 -37.19 -97.37
CA MET A 2 24.72 -36.52 -96.05
C MET A 2 24.91 -37.41 -94.80
N MET A 3 26.05 -37.35 -94.12
CA MET A 3 26.39 -36.35 -93.07
C MET A 3 25.46 -36.48 -91.85
N LEU A 4 25.85 -36.45 -90.57
CA LEU A 4 27.08 -36.11 -89.84
C LEU A 4 26.70 -36.08 -88.32
N PHE A 5 27.73 -35.95 -87.46
CA PHE A 5 27.74 -35.25 -86.14
C PHE A 5 26.91 -35.86 -84.98
N VAL A 6 27.49 -36.40 -83.89
CA VAL A 6 28.34 -35.76 -82.85
C VAL A 6 27.78 -34.43 -82.36
N GLY A 7 27.40 -34.35 -81.08
CA GLY A 7 27.45 -33.07 -80.38
C GLY A 7 26.77 -33.02 -79.01
N PRO A 8 27.28 -32.22 -78.06
CA PRO A 8 27.28 -32.55 -76.65
C PRO A 8 26.58 -31.49 -75.77
N SER A 9 26.72 -31.69 -74.47
CA SER A 9 27.04 -30.63 -73.49
C SER A 9 25.94 -29.71 -72.97
N HIS A 10 25.90 -29.68 -71.63
CA HIS A 10 25.80 -28.52 -70.76
C HIS A 10 24.64 -27.53 -70.97
N ARG A 11 23.85 -27.36 -69.90
CA ARG A 11 23.74 -26.11 -69.10
C ARG A 11 22.61 -26.32 -68.09
N ARG A 12 22.91 -26.36 -66.80
CA ARG A 12 22.86 -25.23 -65.84
C ARG A 12 21.73 -25.54 -64.84
N ILE A 13 22.06 -25.88 -63.59
CA ILE A 13 22.19 -24.95 -62.46
C ILE A 13 20.92 -24.97 -61.59
N LEU A 14 21.16 -25.02 -60.27
CA LEU A 14 20.28 -24.77 -59.12
C LEU A 14 19.31 -25.93 -58.73
N ILE A 15 19.51 -26.64 -57.60
CA ILE A 15 19.21 -26.22 -56.19
C ILE A 15 17.68 -26.18 -55.98
N ILE A 16 17.01 -26.86 -55.04
CA ILE A 16 17.39 -27.48 -53.77
C ILE A 16 16.26 -28.46 -53.37
N VAL A 17 16.66 -29.45 -52.57
CA VAL A 17 15.85 -30.41 -51.80
C VAL A 17 14.89 -29.71 -50.83
N SER A 18 13.61 -30.08 -50.79
CA SER A 18 12.80 -30.18 -49.56
C SER A 18 11.32 -30.40 -49.85
N VAL A 19 10.86 -31.66 -49.89
CA VAL A 19 9.49 -32.01 -49.47
C VAL A 19 9.50 -33.47 -49.00
N PHE A 20 9.86 -33.72 -47.74
CA PHE A 20 9.45 -34.93 -47.02
C PHE A 20 9.49 -34.64 -45.52
N ILE A 21 8.53 -35.22 -44.80
CA ILE A 21 8.24 -35.10 -43.34
C ILE A 21 7.15 -34.06 -43.02
N CYS A 22 5.95 -34.37 -43.50
CA CYS A 22 4.71 -34.12 -42.76
C CYS A 22 4.50 -35.26 -41.73
N LEU A 23 3.89 -34.93 -40.59
CA LEU A 23 3.58 -35.77 -39.42
C LEU A 23 4.71 -35.95 -38.38
N ALA A 24 5.14 -34.83 -37.80
CA ALA A 24 5.36 -34.79 -36.36
C ALA A 24 4.25 -33.91 -35.76
N ILE A 25 3.18 -34.54 -35.30
CA ILE A 25 2.17 -33.90 -34.48
C ILE A 25 2.87 -33.55 -33.17
N CYS A 26 3.34 -32.31 -33.05
CA CYS A 26 3.60 -31.71 -31.76
C CYS A 26 2.26 -31.61 -31.04
N SER A 27 1.93 -32.64 -30.25
CA SER A 27 1.05 -32.48 -29.10
C SER A 27 1.65 -31.36 -28.26
N ILE A 28 1.10 -30.17 -28.40
CA ILE A 28 1.30 -29.11 -27.42
C ILE A 28 0.60 -29.65 -26.18
N ASP A 29 1.36 -30.27 -25.29
CA ASP A 29 0.98 -30.42 -23.90
C ASP A 29 0.80 -29.01 -23.34
N ARG A 30 -0.41 -28.46 -23.52
CA ARG A 30 -0.95 -27.51 -22.56
C ARG A 30 -1.23 -28.34 -21.32
N SER A 31 -0.17 -28.61 -20.56
CA SER A 31 -0.34 -28.81 -19.12
C SER A 31 -1.26 -27.69 -18.66
N PRO A 32 -2.40 -27.96 -18.00
CA PRO A 32 -3.07 -26.90 -17.27
C PRO A 32 -1.99 -26.33 -16.37
N ALA A 33 -1.65 -25.06 -16.55
CA ALA A 33 -0.80 -24.38 -15.60
C ALA A 33 -1.50 -24.59 -14.25
N GLN A 34 -0.97 -25.50 -13.43
CA GLN A 34 -1.30 -25.53 -12.02
C GLN A 34 -0.99 -24.10 -11.59
N ASP A 35 -2.03 -23.34 -11.26
CA ASP A 35 -1.91 -22.01 -10.71
C ASP A 35 -0.93 -22.14 -9.55
N LYS A 36 0.33 -21.80 -9.82
CA LYS A 36 1.41 -21.97 -8.87
C LYS A 36 1.08 -20.94 -7.81
N LYS A 37 0.52 -21.42 -6.70
CA LYS A 37 0.10 -20.61 -5.55
C LYS A 37 1.20 -19.59 -5.28
N LEU A 38 0.93 -18.32 -5.58
CA LEU A 38 1.91 -17.24 -5.43
C LEU A 38 2.38 -17.25 -3.97
N ARG A 39 3.69 -17.27 -3.74
CA ARG A 39 4.22 -17.18 -2.38
C ARG A 39 4.27 -15.72 -1.94
N ALA A 40 4.22 -15.48 -0.63
CA ALA A 40 4.32 -14.12 -0.09
C ALA A 40 5.62 -13.43 -0.56
N GLU A 41 6.73 -14.17 -0.60
CA GLU A 41 8.03 -13.68 -1.06
C GLU A 41 8.01 -13.26 -2.53
N GLU A 42 7.28 -14.01 -3.37
CA GLU A 42 7.15 -13.69 -4.79
C GLU A 42 6.30 -12.45 -5.02
N LEU A 43 5.20 -12.29 -4.28
CA LEU A 43 4.39 -11.07 -4.29
C LEU A 43 5.23 -9.85 -3.89
N ILE A 44 6.03 -9.97 -2.84
CA ILE A 44 6.87 -8.87 -2.34
C ILE A 44 7.98 -8.52 -3.34
N ALA A 45 8.62 -9.52 -3.96
CA ALA A 45 9.63 -9.29 -4.99
C ALA A 45 9.06 -8.51 -6.18
N ARG A 46 7.91 -8.97 -6.72
CA ARG A 46 7.22 -8.28 -7.81
C ARG A 46 6.74 -6.88 -7.41
N HIS A 47 6.28 -6.72 -6.17
CA HIS A 47 5.94 -5.40 -5.64
C HIS A 47 7.16 -4.48 -5.61
N ALA A 48 8.31 -4.93 -5.09
CA ALA A 48 9.53 -4.13 -5.05
C ALA A 48 9.98 -3.71 -6.45
N GLU A 49 9.90 -4.61 -7.43
CA GLU A 49 10.16 -4.31 -8.85
C GLU A 49 9.17 -3.28 -9.42
N SER A 50 7.88 -3.38 -9.07
CA SER A 50 6.85 -2.42 -9.51
C SER A 50 7.11 -0.98 -9.06
N LEU A 51 7.88 -0.80 -7.99
CA LEU A 51 8.25 0.51 -7.45
C LEU A 51 9.42 1.16 -8.18
N GLY A 52 10.27 0.42 -8.88
CA GLY A 52 11.49 0.94 -9.52
C GLY A 52 12.67 -0.01 -9.32
N SER A 53 13.86 0.35 -9.81
CA SER A 53 15.06 -0.50 -9.68
C SER A 53 15.58 -0.57 -8.25
N ALA A 54 16.41 -1.57 -7.93
CA ALA A 54 17.03 -1.69 -6.62
C ALA A 54 17.89 -0.46 -6.28
N GLU A 55 18.59 0.09 -7.28
CA GLU A 55 19.42 1.29 -7.17
C GLU A 55 18.56 2.53 -6.87
N SER A 56 17.47 2.75 -7.61
CA SER A 56 16.54 3.86 -7.37
C SER A 56 15.93 3.79 -5.96
N ARG A 57 15.52 2.59 -5.52
CA ARG A 57 15.00 2.38 -4.15
C ARG A 57 16.07 2.64 -3.10
N ALA A 58 17.30 2.18 -3.31
CA ALA A 58 18.39 2.38 -2.37
C ALA A 58 18.85 3.84 -2.27
N ALA A 59 18.75 4.61 -3.36
CA ALA A 59 19.15 6.02 -3.40
C ALA A 59 18.25 6.97 -2.60
N VAL A 60 17.00 6.57 -2.32
CA VAL A 60 16.04 7.37 -1.56
C VAL A 60 16.13 7.05 -0.07
N LYS A 61 16.71 7.98 0.71
CA LYS A 61 16.82 7.87 2.17
C LYS A 61 15.82 8.72 2.95
N SER A 62 15.22 9.67 2.25
CA SER A 62 14.22 10.58 2.78
C SER A 62 13.24 10.97 1.69
N ARG A 63 12.01 11.29 2.10
CA ARG A 63 10.95 11.75 1.20
C ARG A 63 10.08 12.79 1.87
N VAL A 64 9.74 13.84 1.13
CA VAL A 64 8.66 14.77 1.44
C VAL A 64 7.56 14.59 0.41
N VAL A 65 6.33 14.51 0.87
CA VAL A 65 5.11 14.51 0.05
C VAL A 65 4.24 15.64 0.57
N SER A 66 3.82 16.55 -0.30
CA SER A 66 2.93 17.64 0.09
C SER A 66 1.91 17.97 -0.99
N GLY A 67 0.79 18.55 -0.56
CA GLY A 67 -0.24 19.04 -1.47
C GLY A 67 -1.59 19.20 -0.77
N PRO A 68 -2.62 19.58 -1.55
CA PRO A 68 -3.95 19.81 -1.01
C PRO A 68 -4.55 18.53 -0.46
N VAL A 69 -5.21 18.66 0.68
CA VAL A 69 -5.99 17.60 1.33
C VAL A 69 -7.43 18.02 1.51
N LYS A 70 -8.36 17.10 1.29
CA LYS A 70 -9.79 17.30 1.53
C LYS A 70 -10.30 16.32 2.58
N LEU A 71 -10.81 16.85 3.68
CA LEU A 71 -11.62 16.12 4.65
C LEU A 71 -13.07 16.08 4.17
N VAL A 72 -13.71 14.92 4.21
CA VAL A 72 -15.16 14.76 4.05
C VAL A 72 -15.69 13.91 5.20
N SER A 73 -16.58 14.47 6.02
CA SER A 73 -17.33 13.69 7.00
C SER A 73 -18.63 13.20 6.37
N ARG A 74 -18.80 11.88 6.29
CA ARG A 74 -20.00 11.23 5.75
C ARG A 74 -21.00 10.87 6.84
N ILE A 75 -20.50 10.53 8.03
CA ILE A 75 -21.29 10.20 9.22
C ILE A 75 -20.58 10.82 10.43
N GLY A 76 -21.35 11.41 11.35
CA GLY A 76 -20.83 11.93 12.63
C GLY A 76 -20.18 13.31 12.56
N GLY A 77 -20.34 14.04 11.46
CA GLY A 77 -19.85 15.41 11.29
C GLY A 77 -20.60 16.15 10.18
N VAL A 78 -20.29 17.45 10.01
CA VAL A 78 -21.00 18.33 9.06
C VAL A 78 -20.03 18.81 7.98
N GLY A 79 -20.13 18.22 6.79
CA GLY A 79 -19.56 18.77 5.56
C GLY A 79 -18.13 18.32 5.20
N SER A 80 -17.49 19.15 4.39
CA SER A 80 -16.13 18.93 3.87
C SER A 80 -15.27 20.16 4.08
N ILE A 81 -13.99 19.96 4.37
CA ILE A 81 -13.02 21.03 4.59
C ILE A 81 -11.78 20.76 3.75
N GLU A 82 -11.28 21.79 3.08
CA GLU A 82 -10.06 21.74 2.28
C GLU A 82 -8.91 22.36 3.05
N GLY A 83 -7.70 21.84 2.83
CA GLY A 83 -6.51 22.23 3.56
C GLY A 83 -5.24 21.72 2.88
N GLU A 84 -4.14 21.71 3.63
CA GLU A 84 -2.82 21.29 3.13
C GLU A 84 -2.28 20.13 3.98
N ALA A 85 -1.68 19.14 3.34
CA ALA A 85 -1.01 18.06 4.03
C ALA A 85 0.47 17.96 3.65
N MET A 86 1.25 17.48 4.61
CA MET A 86 2.67 17.19 4.44
C MET A 86 3.06 15.92 5.18
N MET A 87 3.69 15.00 4.46
CA MET A 87 4.32 13.81 4.99
C MET A 87 5.82 13.90 4.79
N VAL A 88 6.59 13.72 5.85
CA VAL A 88 8.05 13.66 5.84
C VAL A 88 8.48 12.32 6.38
N SER A 89 9.33 11.59 5.67
CA SER A 89 9.90 10.33 6.12
C SER A 89 11.41 10.29 5.93
N SER A 90 12.12 9.69 6.88
CA SER A 90 13.57 9.50 6.82
C SER A 90 13.97 8.26 7.61
N GLY A 91 14.44 7.23 6.90
CA GLY A 91 14.67 5.91 7.50
C GLY A 91 13.38 5.37 8.13
N PRO A 92 13.38 4.98 9.42
CA PRO A 92 12.18 4.53 10.12
C PRO A 92 11.24 5.65 10.57
N ARG A 93 11.64 6.92 10.44
CA ARG A 93 10.93 8.05 11.03
C ARG A 93 9.88 8.58 10.09
N LEU A 94 8.77 9.06 10.65
CA LEU A 94 7.64 9.61 9.92
C LEU A 94 7.09 10.83 10.66
N ARG A 95 6.74 11.88 9.92
CA ARG A 95 5.90 12.97 10.37
C ARG A 95 4.80 13.14 9.33
N PHE A 96 3.55 13.15 9.76
CA PHE A 96 2.42 13.41 8.87
C PHE A 96 1.49 14.43 9.52
N GLY A 97 1.25 15.53 8.80
CA GLY A 97 0.35 16.59 9.22
C GLY A 97 -0.66 16.91 8.14
N MET A 98 -1.88 17.20 8.56
CA MET A 98 -2.95 17.78 7.74
C MET A 98 -3.43 19.03 8.46
N ASN A 99 -3.51 20.17 7.78
CA ASN A 99 -3.93 21.44 8.37
C ASN A 99 -5.16 21.96 7.64
N PHE A 100 -6.16 22.41 8.39
CA PHE A 100 -7.43 22.92 7.89
C PHE A 100 -7.72 24.31 8.47
N PRO A 101 -8.40 25.19 7.71
CA PRO A 101 -8.83 26.51 8.20
C PRO A 101 -10.10 26.38 9.06
N SER A 102 -10.02 25.62 10.16
CA SER A 102 -11.12 25.38 11.10
C SER A 102 -10.63 25.53 12.54
N LEU A 103 -11.41 26.22 13.36
CA LEU A 103 -11.08 26.42 14.79
C LEU A 103 -11.30 25.14 15.60
N ASP A 104 -12.37 24.40 15.32
CA ASP A 104 -12.73 23.19 16.07
C ASP A 104 -11.95 21.95 15.60
N TYR A 105 -11.50 21.97 14.35
CA TYR A 105 -10.74 20.89 13.74
C TYR A 105 -9.61 21.46 12.87
N PRO A 106 -8.54 22.00 13.49
CA PRO A 106 -7.45 22.64 12.75
C PRO A 106 -6.57 21.66 11.98
N GLY A 107 -6.68 20.35 12.25
CA GLY A 107 -5.82 19.39 11.60
C GLY A 107 -5.65 18.06 12.31
N GLU A 108 -4.84 17.22 11.67
CA GLU A 108 -4.32 15.97 12.21
C GLU A 108 -2.81 16.07 12.28
N GLN A 109 -2.23 15.60 13.38
CA GLN A 109 -0.78 15.56 13.56
C GLN A 109 -0.40 14.19 14.10
N MET A 110 0.53 13.53 13.43
CA MET A 110 1.09 12.26 13.88
C MET A 110 2.57 12.19 13.53
N ALA A 111 3.31 11.49 14.37
CA ALA A 111 4.76 11.35 14.22
C ALA A 111 5.24 10.02 14.80
N PHE A 112 6.36 9.55 14.28
CA PHE A 112 7.18 8.48 14.84
C PHE A 112 8.64 8.86 14.70
N ASP A 113 9.33 9.02 15.83
CA ASP A 113 10.73 9.45 15.89
C ASP A 113 11.75 8.30 15.73
N GLY A 114 11.26 7.08 15.53
CA GLY A 114 12.06 5.84 15.51
C GLY A 114 11.98 5.04 16.81
N ALA A 115 11.44 5.63 17.88
CA ALA A 115 11.24 4.99 19.17
C ALA A 115 9.80 5.15 19.70
N ARG A 116 9.22 6.34 19.57
CA ARG A 116 7.91 6.71 20.11
C ARG A 116 6.99 7.23 19.01
N ALA A 117 5.79 6.66 18.98
CA ALA A 117 4.69 7.20 18.18
C ALA A 117 3.97 8.27 18.99
N ALA A 118 3.55 9.34 18.34
CA ALA A 118 2.80 10.43 18.95
C ALA A 118 1.69 10.90 17.99
N THR A 119 0.56 11.29 18.56
CA THR A 119 -0.54 11.96 17.84
C THR A 119 -0.85 13.29 18.52
N GLY A 120 -1.42 14.23 17.78
CA GLY A 120 -1.76 15.57 18.25
C GLY A 120 -3.05 15.62 19.06
N PHE A 121 -3.27 16.78 19.67
CA PHE A 121 -4.53 17.15 20.31
C PHE A 121 -5.19 18.27 19.51
N LEU A 122 -6.52 18.28 19.52
CA LEU A 122 -7.32 19.41 19.07
C LEU A 122 -7.23 20.55 20.12
N PRO A 123 -7.62 21.79 19.77
CA PRO A 123 -7.50 22.94 20.67
C PRO A 123 -8.22 22.79 22.02
N ASN A 124 -9.28 21.98 22.07
CA ASN A 124 -10.02 21.65 23.29
C ASN A 124 -9.32 20.59 24.18
N GLY A 125 -8.10 20.19 23.85
CA GLY A 125 -7.30 19.23 24.63
C GLY A 125 -7.69 17.77 24.42
N VAL A 126 -8.62 17.45 23.53
CA VAL A 126 -8.98 16.05 23.20
C VAL A 126 -8.32 15.59 21.90
N ARG A 127 -8.21 14.28 21.71
CA ARG A 127 -7.79 13.71 20.42
C ARG A 127 -8.97 13.67 19.46
N SER A 128 -8.69 13.87 18.17
CA SER A 128 -9.63 13.47 17.13
C SER A 128 -9.82 11.95 17.12
N ASN A 129 -10.85 11.45 16.43
CA ASN A 129 -11.05 10.00 16.29
C ASN A 129 -9.88 9.29 15.59
N LEU A 130 -9.25 9.94 14.60
CA LEU A 130 -8.07 9.38 13.93
C LEU A 130 -6.85 9.35 14.86
N SER A 131 -6.58 10.47 15.54
CA SER A 131 -5.49 10.54 16.53
C SER A 131 -5.71 9.59 17.71
N GLN A 132 -6.96 9.35 18.10
CA GLN A 132 -7.34 8.38 19.12
C GLN A 132 -7.10 6.94 18.65
N PHE A 133 -7.51 6.58 17.44
CA PHE A 133 -7.26 5.27 16.86
C PHE A 133 -5.76 4.96 16.82
N LEU A 134 -4.96 5.87 16.26
CA LEU A 134 -3.51 5.70 16.14
C LEU A 134 -2.77 5.74 17.50
N ASN A 135 -3.35 6.37 18.52
CA ASN A 135 -2.83 6.32 19.88
C ASN A 135 -3.13 4.98 20.57
N GLN A 136 -4.28 4.35 20.27
CA GLN A 136 -4.63 3.02 20.80
C GLN A 136 -3.92 1.90 20.05
N GLN A 137 -3.78 2.05 18.74
CA GLN A 137 -3.17 1.09 17.82
C GLN A 137 -2.07 1.79 17.04
N ASP A 138 -0.85 1.79 17.60
CA ASP A 138 0.28 2.57 17.08
C ASP A 138 1.12 1.85 16.03
N SER A 139 0.82 0.58 15.73
CA SER A 139 1.51 -0.22 14.71
C SER A 139 1.52 0.43 13.33
N PRO A 140 0.45 1.11 12.82
CA PRO A 140 0.52 1.82 11.55
C PRO A 140 1.68 2.83 11.48
N LEU A 141 1.98 3.52 12.59
CA LEU A 141 3.07 4.48 12.68
C LEU A 141 4.42 3.79 12.93
N LYS A 142 4.50 2.91 13.93
CA LYS A 142 5.76 2.26 14.35
C LYS A 142 6.36 1.35 13.27
N GLU A 143 5.51 0.64 12.54
CA GLU A 143 5.95 -0.27 11.48
C GLU A 143 6.24 0.46 10.17
N GLY A 144 5.87 1.75 10.06
CA GLY A 144 5.99 2.53 8.84
C GLY A 144 4.96 2.17 7.78
N LEU A 145 3.79 1.65 8.18
CA LEU A 145 2.72 1.23 7.28
C LEU A 145 1.88 2.41 6.80
N LEU A 146 1.63 3.40 7.67
CA LEU A 146 0.86 4.60 7.33
C LEU A 146 1.57 5.41 6.23
N GLY A 147 0.82 5.78 5.20
CA GLY A 147 1.31 6.37 3.96
C GLY A 147 1.81 5.35 2.94
N GLY A 148 1.82 4.06 3.26
CA GLY A 148 2.27 3.00 2.35
C GLY A 148 3.65 3.30 1.76
N VAL A 149 3.75 3.13 0.44
CA VAL A 149 4.98 3.38 -0.31
C VAL A 149 5.40 4.85 -0.39
N LEU A 150 4.58 5.80 0.08
CA LEU A 150 4.99 7.20 0.28
C LEU A 150 5.92 7.36 1.48
N SER A 151 5.88 6.44 2.44
CA SER A 151 6.82 6.43 3.56
C SER A 151 8.11 5.69 3.18
N THR A 152 9.28 6.28 3.43
CA THR A 152 10.56 5.54 3.35
C THR A 152 10.66 4.45 4.41
N ALA A 153 9.77 4.45 5.41
CA ALA A 153 9.72 3.44 6.45
C ALA A 153 8.95 2.17 6.03
N TRP A 154 8.35 2.14 4.82
CA TRP A 154 7.52 1.04 4.32
C TRP A 154 8.15 -0.34 4.59
N PRO A 155 7.50 -1.22 5.38
CA PRO A 155 8.15 -2.39 5.94
C PRO A 155 8.50 -3.46 4.91
N LEU A 156 7.81 -3.51 3.77
CA LEU A 156 8.12 -4.48 2.71
C LEU A 156 9.45 -4.19 1.98
N LEU A 157 10.02 -3.00 2.17
CA LEU A 157 11.38 -2.67 1.71
C LEU A 157 12.44 -2.89 2.81
N ARG A 158 12.02 -3.34 4.00
CA ARG A 158 12.83 -3.40 5.23
C ARG A 158 12.57 -4.68 6.04
N LEU A 159 12.31 -5.78 5.33
CA LEU A 159 11.91 -7.06 5.93
C LEU A 159 12.95 -7.61 6.90
N GLU A 160 14.24 -7.43 6.62
CA GLU A 160 15.32 -7.90 7.50
C GLU A 160 15.30 -7.21 8.86
N GLN A 161 14.93 -5.92 8.88
CA GLN A 161 14.86 -5.13 10.11
C GLN A 161 13.56 -5.39 10.87
N GLN A 162 12.42 -5.46 10.17
CA GLN A 162 11.10 -5.58 10.82
C GLN A 162 10.71 -7.02 11.16
N GLN A 163 11.11 -7.97 10.32
CA GLN A 163 10.81 -9.41 10.45
C GLN A 163 9.33 -9.72 10.76
N PRO A 164 8.36 -9.15 10.02
CA PRO A 164 6.95 -9.41 10.24
C PRO A 164 6.60 -10.84 9.84
N ARG A 165 5.48 -11.35 10.36
CA ARG A 165 4.87 -12.57 9.80
C ARG A 165 3.96 -12.17 8.65
N LEU A 166 4.23 -12.71 7.48
CA LEU A 166 3.51 -12.41 6.24
C LEU A 166 2.83 -13.67 5.73
N ASP A 167 1.58 -13.55 5.30
CA ASP A 167 0.81 -14.68 4.77
C ASP A 167 -0.01 -14.22 3.57
N TRP A 168 0.26 -14.81 2.39
CA TRP A 168 -0.49 -14.52 1.19
C TRP A 168 -1.83 -15.27 1.21
N ARG A 169 -2.92 -14.51 1.15
CA ARG A 169 -4.29 -15.00 1.32
C ARG A 169 -5.03 -15.24 0.01
N GLY A 170 -4.34 -15.14 -1.11
CA GLY A 170 -4.94 -15.30 -2.43
C GLY A 170 -5.49 -13.99 -2.99
N LEU A 171 -6.31 -14.11 -4.04
CA LEU A 171 -7.08 -13.01 -4.60
C LEU A 171 -8.35 -12.78 -3.77
N LYS A 172 -8.66 -11.52 -3.49
CA LYS A 172 -9.80 -11.09 -2.69
C LYS A 172 -10.50 -9.93 -3.38
N LYS A 173 -11.83 -9.94 -3.32
CA LYS A 173 -12.64 -8.87 -3.89
C LYS A 173 -12.87 -7.80 -2.83
N ILE A 174 -12.27 -6.63 -3.01
CA ILE A 174 -12.41 -5.45 -2.15
C ILE A 174 -12.97 -4.31 -2.99
N GLU A 175 -14.09 -3.71 -2.57
CA GLU A 175 -14.77 -2.64 -3.31
C GLU A 175 -14.97 -2.94 -4.82
N GLY A 176 -15.25 -4.20 -5.14
CA GLY A 176 -15.46 -4.65 -6.52
C GLY A 176 -14.19 -4.99 -7.30
N ARG A 177 -13.00 -4.71 -6.78
CA ARG A 177 -11.69 -5.00 -7.39
C ARG A 177 -11.12 -6.30 -6.85
N GLU A 178 -10.57 -7.13 -7.73
CA GLU A 178 -9.86 -8.35 -7.33
C GLU A 178 -8.38 -8.01 -7.08
N LEU A 179 -7.90 -8.21 -5.85
CA LEU A 179 -6.58 -7.81 -5.39
C LEU A 179 -5.88 -8.97 -4.68
N HIS A 180 -4.57 -9.07 -4.80
CA HIS A 180 -3.79 -9.98 -3.95
C HIS A 180 -3.80 -9.47 -2.52
N GLU A 181 -4.21 -10.30 -1.57
CA GLU A 181 -4.17 -9.97 -0.14
C GLU A 181 -2.92 -10.57 0.52
N LEU A 182 -2.19 -9.72 1.24
CA LEU A 182 -1.09 -10.09 2.11
C LEU A 182 -1.45 -9.70 3.55
N SER A 183 -1.64 -10.70 4.41
CA SER A 183 -1.81 -10.46 5.83
C SER A 183 -0.47 -10.08 6.45
N TYR A 184 -0.43 -8.95 7.16
CA TYR A 184 0.74 -8.45 7.85
C TYR A 184 0.55 -8.59 9.36
N ARG A 185 1.50 -9.20 10.06
CA ARG A 185 1.53 -9.19 11.53
C ARG A 185 2.89 -8.69 12.01
N PRO A 186 2.94 -7.58 12.75
CA PRO A 186 4.18 -7.10 13.37
C PRO A 186 4.81 -8.20 14.22
N ARG A 187 6.15 -8.21 14.33
CA ARG A 187 6.85 -9.15 15.22
C ARG A 187 6.58 -8.85 16.69
N LYS A 188 6.43 -7.57 17.03
CA LYS A 188 6.16 -7.04 18.37
C LYS A 188 4.99 -6.07 18.27
N GLY A 189 4.13 -6.05 19.28
CA GLY A 189 2.94 -5.18 19.30
C GLY A 189 1.68 -5.96 19.66
N SER A 190 0.54 -5.28 19.67
CA SER A 190 -0.75 -5.93 19.87
C SER A 190 -1.09 -6.85 18.69
N SER A 191 -1.64 -8.02 19.00
CA SER A 191 -2.24 -8.93 18.02
C SER A 191 -3.67 -8.57 17.63
N ASP A 192 -4.25 -7.56 18.28
CA ASP A 192 -5.67 -7.22 18.15
C ASP A 192 -5.96 -6.44 16.87
N LEU A 193 -4.94 -5.75 16.33
CA LEU A 193 -5.02 -5.06 15.06
C LEU A 193 -4.77 -6.06 13.90
N LYS A 194 -5.82 -6.34 13.13
CA LYS A 194 -5.70 -7.10 11.87
C LYS A 194 -5.22 -6.12 10.78
N ILE A 195 -4.13 -6.47 10.10
CA ILE A 195 -3.56 -5.66 9.01
C ILE A 195 -3.55 -6.48 7.72
N ALA A 196 -4.17 -5.94 6.68
CA ALA A 196 -4.20 -6.54 5.34
C ALA A 196 -3.69 -5.52 4.31
N LEU A 197 -2.70 -5.94 3.52
CA LEU A 197 -2.12 -5.16 2.43
C LEU A 197 -2.60 -5.74 1.10
N TYR A 198 -3.02 -4.88 0.18
CA TYR A 198 -3.62 -5.30 -1.07
C TYR A 198 -2.85 -4.77 -2.28
N PHE A 199 -2.62 -5.67 -3.23
CA PHE A 199 -1.81 -5.40 -4.41
C PHE A 199 -2.62 -5.68 -5.67
N ASP A 200 -2.47 -4.78 -6.64
CA ASP A 200 -3.06 -4.94 -7.97
C ASP A 200 -2.43 -6.16 -8.68
N PRO A 201 -3.22 -7.10 -9.23
CA PRO A 201 -2.69 -8.34 -9.79
C PRO A 201 -1.92 -8.16 -11.11
N ALA A 202 -2.17 -7.06 -11.84
CA ALA A 202 -1.49 -6.79 -13.10
C ALA A 202 -0.16 -6.07 -12.88
N THR A 203 -0.13 -5.13 -11.94
CA THR A 203 1.02 -4.23 -11.72
C THR A 203 1.82 -4.55 -10.46
N PHE A 204 1.30 -5.36 -9.56
CA PHE A 204 1.85 -5.66 -8.23
C PHE A 204 2.08 -4.42 -7.35
N ARG A 205 1.47 -3.30 -7.71
CA ARG A 205 1.49 -2.07 -6.91
C ARG A 205 0.63 -2.26 -5.67
N HIS A 206 1.13 -1.79 -4.54
CA HIS A 206 0.36 -1.68 -3.30
C HIS A 206 -0.69 -0.58 -3.49
N VAL A 207 -1.96 -0.94 -3.49
CA VAL A 207 -3.07 -0.03 -3.84
C VAL A 207 -4.05 0.18 -2.70
N HIS A 208 -4.04 -0.68 -1.68
CA HIS A 208 -4.90 -0.54 -0.52
C HIS A 208 -4.29 -1.16 0.74
N THR A 209 -4.55 -0.57 1.90
CA THR A 209 -4.29 -1.16 3.21
C THR A 209 -5.56 -1.10 4.05
N GLN A 210 -5.87 -2.16 4.79
CA GLN A 210 -6.93 -2.17 5.78
C GLN A 210 -6.39 -2.53 7.16
N TYR A 211 -6.79 -1.75 8.16
CA TYR A 211 -6.58 -2.01 9.58
C TYR A 211 -7.95 -2.20 10.24
N SER A 212 -8.15 -3.34 10.88
CA SER A 212 -9.40 -3.64 11.60
C SER A 212 -9.09 -3.96 13.05
N PHE A 213 -9.75 -3.25 13.95
CA PHE A 213 -9.64 -3.40 15.39
C PHE A 213 -11.04 -3.52 16.00
N GLU A 214 -11.23 -4.56 16.79
CA GLU A 214 -12.50 -4.92 17.42
C GLU A 214 -12.30 -4.94 18.93
N ILE A 215 -13.11 -4.18 19.66
CA ILE A 215 -13.16 -4.26 21.12
C ILE A 215 -14.44 -5.01 21.47
N GLY A 216 -14.27 -6.27 21.89
CA GLY A 216 -15.38 -7.09 22.38
C GLY A 216 -16.03 -6.51 23.64
N ALA A 217 -17.29 -6.88 23.91
CA ALA A 217 -17.99 -6.51 25.12
C ALA A 217 -17.20 -7.02 26.35
N ARG A 218 -16.91 -6.14 27.33
CA ARG A 218 -16.30 -6.57 28.59
C ARG A 218 -17.40 -7.19 29.46
N LEU A 219 -17.11 -8.29 30.14
CA LEU A 219 -18.00 -8.82 31.17
C LEU A 219 -18.12 -7.76 32.28
N GLY A 220 -19.27 -7.11 32.39
CA GLY A 220 -19.62 -6.25 33.51
C GLY A 220 -19.60 -7.03 34.83
N LEU A 221 -19.40 -6.34 35.95
CA LEU A 221 -19.33 -6.97 37.28
C LEU A 221 -20.71 -7.43 37.80
N GLY A 222 -21.78 -7.29 37.01
CA GLY A 222 -23.10 -7.79 37.36
C GLY A 222 -24.08 -7.93 36.17
N PRO A 223 -25.19 -8.67 36.34
CA PRO A 223 -26.13 -9.07 35.27
C PRO A 223 -26.78 -7.92 34.48
N ASN A 224 -26.90 -6.75 35.10
CA ASN A 224 -27.55 -5.57 34.50
C ASN A 224 -26.59 -4.67 33.69
N GLU A 225 -25.27 -4.83 33.83
CA GLU A 225 -24.27 -4.03 33.10
C GLU A 225 -23.90 -4.64 31.75
N SER A 226 -24.03 -5.97 31.61
CA SER A 226 -23.69 -6.71 30.39
C SER A 226 -24.61 -6.41 29.20
N ALA A 227 -25.86 -5.98 29.45
CA ALA A 227 -26.86 -5.73 28.40
C ALA A 227 -26.65 -4.42 27.61
N ARG A 228 -25.73 -3.55 28.05
CA ARG A 228 -25.45 -2.25 27.40
C ARG A 228 -24.07 -2.16 26.73
N GLN A 229 -23.24 -3.20 26.82
CA GLN A 229 -21.92 -3.19 26.22
C GLN A 229 -21.97 -3.76 24.80
N GLN A 230 -22.19 -2.89 23.81
CA GLN A 230 -22.03 -3.24 22.40
C GLN A 230 -20.55 -3.25 22.02
N GLU A 231 -20.19 -4.15 21.11
CA GLU A 231 -18.86 -4.24 20.52
C GLU A 231 -18.53 -2.94 19.77
N SER A 232 -17.28 -2.50 19.88
CA SER A 232 -16.80 -1.32 19.15
C SER A 232 -15.91 -1.76 17.98
N TYR A 233 -16.25 -1.29 16.79
CA TYR A 233 -15.57 -1.62 15.54
C TYR A 233 -14.85 -0.39 15.00
N TYR A 234 -13.56 -0.55 14.74
CA TYR A 234 -12.72 0.47 14.14
C TYR A 234 -12.11 -0.09 12.86
N ASN A 235 -12.34 0.61 11.74
CA ASN A 235 -11.71 0.31 10.47
C ASN A 235 -11.01 1.57 9.97
N LEU A 236 -9.70 1.48 9.79
CA LEU A 236 -8.91 2.46 9.07
C LEU A 236 -8.51 1.83 7.73
N SER A 237 -8.71 2.54 6.63
CA SER A 237 -8.22 2.10 5.33
C SER A 237 -7.43 3.19 4.64
N GLU A 238 -6.48 2.76 3.81
CA GLU A 238 -5.66 3.61 2.98
C GLU A 238 -5.79 3.17 1.53
N ASP A 239 -6.02 4.09 0.60
CA ASP A 239 -5.96 3.85 -0.84
C ASP A 239 -4.82 4.64 -1.48
N PHE A 240 -4.16 4.00 -2.44
CA PHE A 240 -3.05 4.54 -3.21
C PHE A 240 -3.40 4.48 -4.69
N ASP A 241 -3.39 5.62 -5.36
CA ASP A 241 -3.80 5.74 -6.76
C ASP A 241 -2.96 6.78 -7.49
N ASP A 242 -3.16 6.89 -8.80
CA ASP A 242 -2.48 7.84 -9.69
C ASP A 242 -0.95 7.70 -9.60
N PHE A 243 -0.46 6.49 -9.89
CA PHE A 243 0.96 6.18 -9.84
C PHE A 243 1.72 6.87 -10.97
N ARG A 244 2.75 7.66 -10.62
CA ARG A 244 3.60 8.37 -11.59
C ARG A 244 5.08 8.21 -11.23
N PRO A 245 5.99 8.31 -12.21
CA PRO A 245 7.42 8.23 -11.96
C PRO A 245 7.93 9.50 -11.27
N VAL A 246 8.74 9.32 -10.22
CA VAL A 246 9.47 10.37 -9.48
C VAL A 246 10.84 9.83 -9.11
N ASP A 247 11.91 10.43 -9.63
CA ASP A 247 13.30 10.01 -9.38
C ASP A 247 13.57 8.51 -9.61
N GLY A 248 12.92 7.92 -10.63
CA GLY A 248 13.04 6.50 -10.95
C GLY A 248 12.17 5.57 -10.08
N LEU A 249 11.29 6.13 -9.24
CA LEU A 249 10.31 5.38 -8.46
C LEU A 249 8.88 5.60 -8.97
N MET A 250 8.06 4.56 -9.01
CA MET A 250 6.63 4.66 -9.26
C MET A 250 5.88 4.89 -7.95
N LEU A 251 5.38 6.10 -7.73
CA LEU A 251 4.75 6.52 -6.47
C LEU A 251 3.32 7.03 -6.70
N PRO A 252 2.39 6.77 -5.76
CA PRO A 252 1.01 7.26 -5.87
C PRO A 252 0.96 8.77 -5.68
N HIS A 253 0.21 9.46 -6.53
CA HIS A 253 -0.06 10.91 -6.38
C HIS A 253 -1.41 11.20 -5.76
N ARG A 254 -2.20 10.16 -5.48
CA ARG A 254 -3.42 10.27 -4.69
C ARG A 254 -3.38 9.28 -3.55
N TYR A 255 -3.56 9.80 -2.34
CA TYR A 255 -3.61 9.04 -1.10
C TYR A 255 -4.90 9.36 -0.37
N ARG A 256 -5.74 8.35 -0.11
CA ARG A 256 -6.96 8.49 0.67
C ARG A 256 -6.82 7.70 1.96
N LEU A 257 -7.11 8.35 3.08
CA LEU A 257 -7.28 7.71 4.39
C LEU A 257 -8.77 7.75 4.74
N GLN A 258 -9.35 6.63 5.15
CA GLN A 258 -10.74 6.57 5.61
C GLN A 258 -10.81 5.92 6.99
N LEU A 259 -11.48 6.59 7.92
CA LEU A 259 -11.77 6.04 9.24
C LEU A 259 -13.27 5.83 9.39
N SER A 260 -13.65 4.59 9.67
CA SER A 260 -14.98 4.20 10.12
C SER A 260 -14.91 3.76 11.58
N VAL A 261 -15.74 4.36 12.42
CA VAL A 261 -15.90 3.99 13.83
C VAL A 261 -17.37 3.69 14.08
N GLN A 262 -17.64 2.56 14.72
CA GLN A 262 -18.97 2.21 15.21
C GLN A 262 -18.83 1.78 16.68
N THR A 263 -19.41 2.54 17.58
CA THR A 263 -19.43 2.25 19.02
C THR A 263 -20.87 2.36 19.54
N ALA A 264 -21.07 1.95 20.80
CA ALA A 264 -22.32 2.16 21.51
C ALA A 264 -22.73 3.65 21.61
N THR A 265 -21.77 4.57 21.55
CA THR A 265 -22.00 6.01 21.72
C THR A 265 -22.16 6.77 20.40
N GLY A 266 -21.93 6.13 19.25
CA GLY A 266 -22.14 6.74 17.95
C GLY A 266 -21.38 6.08 16.81
N SER A 267 -21.58 6.60 15.61
CA SER A 267 -20.85 6.19 14.41
C SER A 267 -20.19 7.38 13.76
N LEU A 268 -19.03 7.15 13.16
CA LEU A 268 -18.26 8.13 12.39
C LEU A 268 -17.80 7.47 11.08
N LEU A 269 -17.85 8.24 10.00
CA LEU A 269 -17.17 7.90 8.75
C LEU A 269 -16.56 9.18 8.19
N SER A 270 -15.23 9.22 8.11
CA SER A 270 -14.48 10.38 7.60
C SER A 270 -13.42 9.94 6.60
N ASP A 271 -13.29 10.71 5.51
CA ASP A 271 -12.26 10.55 4.49
C ASP A 271 -11.29 11.75 4.52
N TRP A 272 -9.99 11.50 4.42
CA TRP A 272 -8.98 12.50 4.09
C TRP A 272 -8.32 12.12 2.76
N THR A 273 -8.49 12.93 1.73
CA THR A 273 -7.87 12.68 0.42
C THR A 273 -6.79 13.71 0.13
N LEU A 274 -5.52 13.28 0.13
CA LEU A 274 -4.35 14.04 -0.30
C LEU A 274 -4.10 13.82 -1.79
N ASN A 275 -3.96 14.91 -2.53
CA ASN A 275 -3.37 14.90 -3.88
C ASN A 275 -1.94 15.43 -3.79
N ALA A 276 -0.95 14.56 -3.97
CA ALA A 276 0.46 14.92 -3.89
C ALA A 276 0.83 15.85 -5.07
N ALA A 277 0.92 17.14 -4.78
CA ALA A 277 1.38 18.15 -5.73
C ALA A 277 2.91 18.14 -5.86
N ARG A 278 3.61 17.76 -4.79
CA ARG A 278 5.07 17.64 -4.75
C ARG A 278 5.49 16.36 -4.04
N ILE A 279 6.44 15.65 -4.65
CA ILE A 279 7.22 14.59 -4.02
C ILE A 279 8.70 14.92 -4.25
N SER A 280 9.47 15.06 -3.17
CA SER A 280 10.92 15.30 -3.23
C SER A 280 11.69 14.31 -2.36
N HIS A 281 12.94 14.04 -2.74
CA HIS A 281 13.84 13.12 -2.04
C HIS A 281 15.15 13.80 -1.66
N LYS A 282 15.95 13.12 -0.83
CA LYS A 282 17.34 13.51 -0.48
C LYS A 282 17.44 14.79 0.35
N GLU A 283 16.35 15.16 1.02
CA GLU A 283 16.36 16.23 2.03
C GLU A 283 16.94 15.71 3.36
N THR A 284 17.65 16.57 4.08
CA THR A 284 18.15 16.30 5.43
C THR A 284 17.23 16.96 6.45
N PHE A 285 16.91 16.23 7.52
CA PHE A 285 16.00 16.70 8.56
C PHE A 285 16.67 16.62 9.92
N SER A 286 16.43 17.64 10.74
CA SER A 286 16.75 17.58 12.16
C SER A 286 15.77 16.66 12.88
N GLU A 287 16.17 16.14 14.04
CA GLU A 287 15.35 15.18 14.80
C GLU A 287 14.01 15.78 15.24
N GLN A 288 13.97 17.09 15.48
CA GLN A 288 12.78 17.81 15.94
C GLN A 288 11.62 17.79 14.93
N VAL A 289 11.88 17.48 13.66
CA VAL A 289 10.82 17.31 12.64
C VAL A 289 9.93 16.12 12.95
N PHE A 290 10.48 15.08 13.58
CA PHE A 290 9.80 13.80 13.84
C PHE A 290 9.18 13.70 15.23
N THR A 291 9.16 14.80 15.99
CA THR A 291 8.51 14.86 17.30
C THR A 291 7.30 15.79 17.26
N LEU A 292 6.33 15.53 18.14
CA LEU A 292 5.26 16.47 18.45
C LEU A 292 5.64 17.19 19.74
N LYS A 293 5.38 18.50 19.78
CA LYS A 293 5.53 19.32 20.98
C LYS A 293 4.26 19.23 21.83
#